data_AF-A0A7Y5PKS6-F1
#
_entry.id   AF-A0A7Y5PKS6-F1
#
_cell.length_a   1.000
_cell.length_b   1.000
_cell.length_c   1.000
_cell.angle_alpha   90.00
_cell.angle_beta   90.00
_cell.angle_gamma   90.00
#
_symmetry.space_group_name_H-M   'P 1'
#
loop_
_entity.id
_entity.type
_entity.pdbx_description
1 polymer ?
#
loop_
_entity_poly.entity_id
_entity_poly.type
_entity_poly.pdbx_seq_one_letter_code
_entity_poly.pdbx_strand_id
1 'polypeptide(L)' 'MPQGNQQRRGASGPLLDGRALQVLAGPERIETGWWDGALVLRDYYIAATPEGSLVWVFRHRLPGQAGPWFLHGRFG' A
#
# COMPACT_ATOMS: atom_id res chain seq x y z
N MET A 1 29.33 4.65 -2.90
CA MET A 1 28.43 3.52 -2.57
C MET A 1 26.99 4.04 -2.56
N PRO A 2 26.13 3.76 -3.56
CA PRO A 2 24.70 4.03 -3.40
C PRO A 2 24.06 2.94 -2.54
N GLN A 3 23.24 3.37 -1.59
CA GLN A 3 22.66 2.54 -0.54
C GLN A 3 21.67 1.53 -1.13
N GLY A 4 21.83 0.26 -0.73
CA GLY A 4 21.05 -0.86 -1.21
C GLY A 4 19.56 -0.68 -0.95
N ASN A 5 18.79 -0.77 -2.04
CA ASN A 5 17.34 -0.89 -2.03
C ASN A 5 16.96 -2.12 -1.19
N GLN A 6 16.46 -1.90 0.04
CA GLN A 6 15.96 -2.97 0.88
C GLN A 6 14.68 -3.54 0.26
N GLN A 7 14.85 -4.49 -0.64
CA GLN A 7 13.79 -5.37 -1.11
C GLN A 7 13.35 -6.26 0.06
N ARG A 8 12.42 -5.78 0.89
CA ARG A 8 11.79 -6.64 1.90
C ARG A 8 10.92 -7.67 1.18
N ARG A 9 11.47 -8.86 0.95
CA ARG A 9 10.73 -10.08 0.60
C ARG A 9 9.86 -10.47 1.79
N GLY A 10 8.56 -10.26 1.70
CA GLY A 10 7.63 -10.60 2.78
C GLY A 10 6.26 -9.94 2.63
N ALA A 11 5.57 -10.26 1.52
CA ALA A 11 4.15 -10.08 1.21
C ALA A 11 4.06 -9.96 -0.31
N SER A 12 3.18 -10.73 -0.94
CA SER A 12 2.84 -10.54 -2.35
C SER A 12 2.46 -9.07 -2.58
N GLY A 13 2.99 -8.45 -3.65
CA GLY A 13 2.67 -7.06 -3.98
C GLY A 13 1.17 -6.86 -4.24
N PRO A 14 0.71 -5.60 -4.31
CA PRO A 14 -0.69 -5.32 -4.57
C PRO A 14 -1.13 -5.91 -5.91
N LEU A 15 -2.28 -6.58 -5.91
CA LEU A 15 -2.92 -7.13 -7.10
C LEU A 15 -4.23 -6.39 -7.37
N LEU A 16 -4.54 -6.16 -8.64
CA LEU A 16 -5.83 -5.65 -9.09
C LEU A 16 -6.29 -6.49 -10.27
N ASP A 17 -7.48 -7.08 -10.15
CA ASP A 17 -8.04 -7.99 -11.17
C ASP A 17 -7.07 -9.12 -11.58
N GLY A 18 -6.33 -9.65 -10.59
CA GLY A 18 -5.33 -10.70 -10.81
C GLY A 18 -3.99 -10.22 -11.41
N ARG A 19 -3.82 -8.92 -11.68
CA ARG A 19 -2.60 -8.34 -12.23
C ARG A 19 -1.78 -7.65 -11.16
N ALA A 20 -0.47 -7.85 -11.21
CA ALA A 20 0.45 -7.17 -10.30
C ALA A 20 0.52 -5.67 -10.59
N LEU A 21 0.44 -4.87 -9.53
CA LEU A 21 0.62 -3.43 -9.61
C LEU A 21 2.07 -3.06 -9.28
N GLN A 22 2.60 -2.09 -10.01
CA GLN A 22 3.90 -1.51 -9.72
C GLN A 22 3.73 -0.37 -8.71
N VAL A 23 4.22 -0.53 -7.48
CA VAL A 23 4.22 0.56 -6.50
C VAL A 23 5.18 1.65 -6.95
N LEU A 24 4.69 2.89 -7.04
CA LEU A 24 5.43 4.07 -7.47
C LEU A 24 5.81 4.99 -6.31
N ALA A 25 4.94 5.11 -5.30
CA ALA A 25 5.18 5.96 -4.13
C ALA A 25 4.50 5.41 -2.86
N GLY A 26 4.99 5.83 -1.70
CA GLY A 26 4.54 5.41 -0.36
C GLY A 26 5.60 4.62 0.42
N PRO A 27 5.30 4.15 1.65
CA PRO A 27 4.01 4.31 2.33
C PRO A 27 3.80 5.72 2.88
N GLU A 28 2.63 6.28 2.60
CA GLU A 28 2.06 7.37 3.40
C GLU A 28 1.26 6.75 4.56
N ARG A 29 1.54 7.20 5.79
CA ARG A 29 0.99 6.60 7.01
C ARG A 29 -0.18 7.43 7.51
N ILE A 30 -1.35 6.80 7.60
CA ILE A 30 -2.52 7.38 8.26
C ILE A 30 -2.75 6.61 9.56
N GLU A 31 -2.63 7.34 10.67
CA GLU A 31 -2.85 6.86 12.03
C GLU A 31 -3.93 7.75 12.67
N THR A 32 -5.17 7.27 12.70
CA THR A 32 -6.32 7.99 13.26
C THR A 32 -7.03 7.16 14.32
N GLY A 33 -8.02 7.75 15.00
CA GLY A 33 -8.80 7.04 16.02
C GLY A 33 -8.26 7.20 17.45
N TRP A 34 -7.49 8.26 17.72
CA TRP A 34 -7.01 8.58 19.07
C TRP A 34 -8.08 9.20 19.98
N TRP A 35 -9.18 9.73 19.41
CA TRP A 35 -10.28 10.34 20.18
C TRP A 35 -11.51 9.42 20.35
N ASP A 36 -11.74 8.45 19.45
CA ASP A 36 -12.91 7.55 19.47
C ASP A 36 -12.55 6.08 19.76
N GLY A 37 -11.25 5.78 19.93
CA GLY A 37 -10.74 4.45 20.22
C GLY A 37 -10.73 3.51 19.01
N ALA A 38 -11.19 3.96 17.83
CA ALA A 38 -11.19 3.17 16.62
C ALA A 38 -9.86 3.34 15.87
N LEU A 39 -8.78 2.81 16.42
CA LEU A 39 -7.43 2.94 15.86
C LEU A 39 -7.39 2.47 14.40
N VAL A 40 -7.14 3.40 13.48
CA VAL A 40 -6.95 3.12 12.06
C VAL A 40 -5.48 3.27 11.74
N LEU A 41 -4.82 2.17 11.37
CA LEU A 41 -3.42 2.16 10.93
C LEU A 41 -3.36 1.69 9.47
N ARG A 42 -3.12 2.62 8.54
CA ARG A 42 -3.07 2.33 7.10
C ARG A 42 -1.77 2.83 6.48
N ASP A 43 -1.21 2.00 5.61
CA ASP A 43 -0.14 2.38 4.69
C ASP A 43 -0.76 2.58 3.30
N TYR A 44 -0.76 3.81 2.81
CA TYR A 44 -1.22 4.19 1.47
C TYR A 44 -0.07 4.26 0.47
N TYR A 45 -0.35 3.89 -0.77
CA TYR A 45 0.59 3.86 -1.87
C TYR A 45 -0.07 4.30 -3.17
N ILE A 46 0.72 4.93 -4.03
CA ILE A 46 0.37 5.12 -5.44
C ILE A 46 1.00 3.97 -6.22
N ALA A 47 0.22 3.32 -7.07
CA ALA A 47 0.69 2.26 -7.93
C ALA A 47 0.21 2.44 -9.38
N ALA A 48 0.91 1.81 -10.32
CA ALA A 48 0.49 1.72 -11.72
C ALA A 48 0.00 0.31 -12.05
N THR A 49 -1.06 0.22 -12.86
CA THR A 49 -1.45 -1.01 -13.54
C THR A 49 -0.50 -1.30 -14.71
N PRO A 50 -0.49 -2.54 -15.25
CA PRO A 50 0.31 -2.85 -16.45
C PRO A 50 -0.02 -1.98 -17.67
N GLU A 51 -1.23 -1.42 -17.72
CA GLU A 51 -1.71 -0.54 -18.78
C GLU A 51 -1.34 0.93 -18.55
N GLY A 52 -0.60 1.23 -17.47
CA GLY A 52 -0.15 2.59 -17.13
C GLY A 52 -1.19 3.44 -16.40
N SER A 53 -2.35 2.88 -16.03
CA SER A 53 -3.32 3.60 -15.20
C SER A 53 -2.79 3.73 -13.78
N LEU A 54 -2.93 4.91 -13.17
CA LEU A 54 -2.57 5.11 -11.78
C LEU A 54 -3.73 4.71 -10.86
N VAL A 55 -3.40 4.14 -9.70
CA VAL A 55 -4.35 3.78 -8.64
C VAL A 55 -3.81 4.11 -7.25
N TRP A 56 -4.73 4.38 -6.32
CA TRP A 56 -4.46 4.43 -4.88
C TRP A 56 -4.79 3.08 -4.27
N VAL A 57 -3.80 2.49 -3.60
CA VAL A 57 -3.98 1.24 -2.85
C VAL A 57 -3.51 1.44 -1.42
N PHE A 58 -4.09 0.70 -0.49
CA PHE A 58 -3.66 0.71 0.90
C PHE A 58 -3.66 -0.69 1.48
N ARG A 59 -3.00 -0.84 2.62
CA ARG A 59 -3.11 -2.03 3.47
C ARG A 59 -3.20 -1.63 4.93
N HIS A 60 -3.88 -2.44 5.72
CA HIS A 60 -3.88 -2.27 7.17
C HIS A 60 -2.53 -2.70 7.75
N ARG A 61 -2.03 -1.93 8.72
CA ARG A 61 -0.89 -2.34 9.54
C ARG A 61 -1.43 -3.03 10.79
N LEU A 62 -1.40 -4.37 10.78
CA LEU A 62 -1.70 -5.15 11.97
C LEU A 62 -0.41 -5.32 12.79
N PRO A 63 -0.47 -5.38 14.13
CA PRO A 63 0.70 -5.71 14.94
C PRO A 63 1.33 -7.03 14.47
N GLY A 64 2.60 -6.99 14.09
CA GLY A 64 3.35 -8.16 13.63
C GLY A 64 3.13 -8.61 12.18
N GLN A 65 2.18 -8.03 11.44
CA GLN A 65 1.95 -8.41 10.03
C GLN A 65 1.34 -7.30 9.16
N ALA A 66 1.71 -7.29 7.88
CA ALA A 66 0.99 -6.50 6.89
C ALA A 66 -0.34 -7.17 6.54
N GLY A 67 -1.44 -6.45 6.64
CA GLY A 67 -2.75 -6.91 6.18
C GLY A 67 -2.86 -6.99 4.65
N PRO A 68 -4.01 -7.47 4.15
CA PRO A 68 -4.26 -7.53 2.72
C PRO A 68 -4.26 -6.14 2.06
N TRP A 69 -4.08 -6.13 0.75
CA TRP A 69 -4.15 -4.94 -0.08
C TRP A 69 -5.58 -4.62 -0.48
N PHE A 70 -5.91 -3.33 -0.53
CA PHE A 70 -7.21 -2.81 -0.90
C PHE A 70 -7.05 -1.68 -1.91
N LEU A 71 -7.97 -1.60 -2.88
CA LEU A 71 -8.09 -0.46 -3.79
C LEU A 71 -8.86 0.66 -3.09
N HIS A 72 -8.31 1.87 -3.07
CA HIS A 72 -9.01 3.07 -2.64
C HIS A 72 -9.68 3.78 -3.82
N GLY A 73 -8.97 3.88 -4.95
CA GLY A 73 -9.49 4.56 -6.14
C GLY A 73 -8.54 4.48 -7.33
N ARG A 74 -9.03 4.88 -8.50
CA ARG A 74 -8.24 5.04 -9.73
C ARG A 74 -8.10 6.54 -10.01
N PHE A 75 -6.98 6.97 -10.58
CA PHE A 75 -6.87 8.35 -11.07
C PHE A 75 -7.51 8.43 -12.46
N GLY A 76 -8.35 9.44 -12.68
CA GLY A 76 -9.04 9.67 -13.96
C GLY A 76 -10.39 10.34 -13.78
#